data_AF-A0A1Q3HLF8-F1
#
_entry.id   AF-A0A1Q3HLF8-F1
#
_cell.length_a   1.000
_cell.length_b   1.000
_cell.length_c   1.000
_cell.angle_alpha   90.00
_cell.angle_beta   90.00
_cell.angle_gamma   90.00
#
_symmetry.space_group_name_H-M   'P 1'
#
loop_
_entity.id
_entity.type
_entity.pdbx_description
1 polymer ?
#
loop_
_entity_poly.entity_id
_entity_poly.type
_entity_poly.pdbx_seq_one_letter_code
_entity_poly.pdbx_strand_id
1 'polypeptide(L)'
;MRLSRGLLLFCTLTAISCGAPDEEPRPVDELTGEVLMDLAGAHDMHRLMEDADLTGWGWITPAQVQGFLQQKGSYLAGYRDPVWGNKTAATLIVERSRAHAISPLYMLARIQIESGLIQSGTSNNLAKATGCGCPDSGGCNTSYSGFGNQVECGAAKIRNYLRDLDAGRPTVSGWKVGLTKQTLDPCTVTPATKATAALYTYTPWVGAYAMQCGRTTVGGSSLVSAVFSRYRTDYNWGSSCVIMGDIKAKYDAVNGPVLLGACQAGELATPDGVGRFNHFERGSIYWTPALGAHVVMGQIRIKWEQVGWEVGPLGYPITDELTTPDGVGRYNHFERGSIYWTQNTGAWEIHGDIREKWKALGWERSDLGYPTTGELKTPDGAGRYNHFQNGSIYWTQATGAREVRGLIHAKWAELGWETSYLGYPVSDEQVTPDGVGRYNHFERGSIYFTPATGAHEVIGDINAKWIALGREAGLLGYPLTDETKTPDGVGRFNHFQNGSIYWTPTTGAREVHGPIRAKWESLGWERSALGYPVTDEYAVTGGRESEFQKGFLTLNTATNTVTVRMK
;
A
#
# COMPACT_ATOMS: atom_id res chain seq x y z
N MET A 1 -1.62 65.26 75.56
CA MET A 1 -0.50 65.32 76.53
C MET A 1 -0.98 64.84 77.90
N ARG A 2 -0.77 63.55 78.19
CA ARG A 2 -0.93 62.88 79.51
C ARG A 2 0.23 61.88 79.57
N LEU A 3 1.14 61.91 80.56
CA LEU A 3 1.03 61.33 81.92
C LEU A 3 0.58 59.86 81.82
N SER A 4 1.19 58.84 82.43
CA SER A 4 2.04 58.71 83.62
C SER A 4 2.52 57.24 83.69
N ARG A 5 3.59 57.01 84.46
CA ARG A 5 4.01 55.71 85.03
C ARG A 5 2.88 54.90 85.67
N GLY A 6 3.00 53.57 85.69
CA GLY A 6 2.25 52.66 86.56
C GLY A 6 2.57 51.18 86.32
N LEU A 7 2.92 50.46 87.38
CA LEU A 7 3.52 49.13 87.46
C LEU A 7 2.46 48.05 87.83
N LEU A 8 2.74 46.77 87.49
CA LEU A 8 2.07 45.49 87.93
C LEU A 8 0.72 45.17 87.24
N LEU A 9 0.35 43.95 86.85
CA LEU A 9 0.47 42.63 87.50
C LEU A 9 0.15 41.49 86.47
N PHE A 10 0.66 40.28 86.74
CA PHE A 10 0.42 38.97 86.10
C PHE A 10 -0.98 38.70 85.50
N CYS A 11 -1.07 38.07 84.30
CA CYS A 11 -1.24 36.61 84.11
C CYS A 11 -1.70 36.23 82.67
N THR A 12 -1.09 35.15 82.15
CA THR A 12 -1.58 34.18 81.15
C THR A 12 -1.85 34.56 79.67
N LEU A 13 -0.95 34.02 78.82
CA LEU A 13 -1.08 33.47 77.45
C LEU A 13 -2.15 34.03 76.49
N THR A 14 -1.70 34.60 75.35
CA THR A 14 -2.01 34.08 73.99
C THR A 14 -1.23 34.82 72.89
N ALA A 15 -0.72 34.04 71.94
CA ALA A 15 -0.39 34.34 70.54
C ALA A 15 0.44 35.59 70.18
N ILE A 16 1.76 35.38 70.02
CA ILE A 16 2.57 36.19 69.10
C ILE A 16 2.33 35.65 67.68
N SER A 17 1.72 36.49 66.84
CA SER A 17 1.63 36.31 65.39
C SER A 17 3.04 36.39 64.80
N CYS A 18 3.50 35.27 64.23
CA CYS A 18 4.64 35.26 63.31
C CYS A 18 4.22 35.90 61.98
N GLY A 19 5.12 36.71 61.41
CA GLY A 19 5.01 37.19 60.03
C GLY A 19 4.94 36.05 59.04
N ALA A 20 4.22 36.29 57.93
CA ALA A 20 4.14 35.35 56.82
C ALA A 20 5.55 35.06 56.28
N PRO A 21 5.88 33.79 56.00
CA PRO A 21 7.17 33.43 55.41
C PRO A 21 7.26 33.91 53.97
N ASP A 22 8.46 34.31 53.57
CA ASP A 22 8.86 34.65 52.21
C ASP A 22 8.31 33.64 51.19
N GLU A 23 7.58 34.11 50.17
CA GLU A 23 7.22 33.30 49.01
C GLU A 23 8.49 32.89 48.27
N GLU A 24 8.79 31.58 48.22
CA GLU A 24 9.81 31.06 47.33
C GLU A 24 9.53 31.49 45.89
N PRO A 25 10.55 31.93 45.12
CA PRO A 25 10.35 32.29 43.72
C PRO A 25 9.83 31.08 42.95
N ARG A 26 8.67 31.26 42.31
CA ARG A 26 8.02 30.22 41.49
C ARG A 26 9.01 29.75 40.41
N PRO A 27 9.19 28.43 40.22
CA PRO A 27 10.16 27.94 39.25
C PRO A 27 9.77 28.42 37.84
N VAL A 28 10.74 28.73 37.00
CA VAL A 28 10.54 29.23 35.64
C VAL A 28 11.15 28.21 34.70
N ASP A 29 10.45 27.86 33.62
CA ASP A 29 11.01 26.98 32.60
C ASP A 29 12.16 27.70 31.87
N GLU A 30 13.38 27.16 31.98
CA GLU A 30 14.60 27.80 31.48
C GLU A 30 14.66 27.92 29.94
N LEU A 31 13.85 27.15 29.21
CA LEU A 31 13.77 27.13 27.75
C LEU A 31 12.72 28.11 27.19
N THR A 32 11.65 28.37 27.96
CA THR A 32 10.49 29.16 27.51
C THR A 32 10.33 30.49 28.26
N GLY A 33 10.93 30.65 29.45
CA GLY A 33 10.82 31.84 30.28
C GLY A 33 9.48 32.00 31.01
N GLU A 34 8.63 30.97 31.00
CA GLU A 34 7.30 31.00 31.61
C GLU A 34 7.34 30.61 33.11
N VAL A 35 6.62 31.36 33.96
CA VAL A 35 6.44 31.05 35.38
C VAL A 35 5.63 29.76 35.54
N LEU A 36 6.21 28.73 36.14
CA LEU A 36 5.58 27.43 36.37
C LEU A 36 4.58 27.53 37.53
N MET A 37 3.31 27.89 37.25
CA MET A 37 2.16 27.48 38.06
C MET A 37 0.90 27.22 37.21
N ASP A 38 0.11 26.24 37.66
CA ASP A 38 -1.17 25.69 37.15
C ASP A 38 -1.21 24.71 35.95
N LEU A 39 -0.08 24.12 35.54
CA LEU A 39 -0.06 22.95 34.63
C LEU A 39 0.74 21.74 35.16
N ALA A 40 1.38 21.88 36.32
CA ALA A 40 2.13 20.79 36.95
C ALA A 40 1.15 19.70 37.45
N GLY A 41 1.06 18.59 36.72
CA GLY A 41 0.20 17.44 37.05
C GLY A 41 -0.88 17.07 36.04
N ALA A 42 -0.92 17.67 34.85
CA ALA A 42 -1.98 17.44 33.87
C ALA A 42 -1.77 16.24 32.92
N HIS A 43 -0.55 15.70 32.82
CA HIS A 43 -0.24 14.67 31.82
C HIS A 43 0.20 13.36 32.44
N ASP A 44 -0.43 12.28 32.00
CA ASP A 44 -0.01 10.91 32.31
C ASP A 44 1.25 10.55 31.51
N MET A 45 2.35 10.23 32.19
CA MET A 45 3.62 9.86 31.56
C MET A 45 3.48 8.63 30.66
N HIS A 46 2.48 7.79 30.89
CA HIS A 46 2.15 6.64 30.06
C HIS A 46 1.35 7.01 28.81
N ARG A 47 0.69 8.17 28.79
CA ARG A 47 -0.26 8.59 27.75
C ARG A 47 -0.16 10.09 27.50
N LEU A 48 1.02 10.54 27.07
CA LEU A 48 1.28 11.96 26.82
C LEU A 48 0.50 12.50 25.62
N MET A 49 0.23 11.69 24.59
CA MET A 49 -0.43 12.14 23.37
C MET A 49 -1.18 11.00 22.68
N GLU A 50 -2.33 11.29 22.07
CA GLU A 50 -3.06 10.33 21.25
C GLU A 50 -2.41 10.17 19.86
N ASP A 51 -2.55 8.99 19.24
CA ASP A 51 -2.01 8.75 17.89
C ASP A 51 -2.59 9.74 16.86
N ALA A 52 -3.87 10.10 17.03
CA ALA A 52 -4.57 11.09 16.20
C ALA A 52 -4.09 12.54 16.42
N ASP A 53 -3.51 12.86 17.58
CA ASP A 53 -2.96 14.20 17.82
C ASP A 53 -1.63 14.38 17.07
N LEU A 54 -0.83 13.31 16.99
CA LEU A 54 0.46 13.31 16.30
C LEU A 54 0.34 13.19 14.77
N THR A 55 -0.69 12.50 14.29
CA THR A 55 -0.88 12.20 12.85
C THR A 55 -2.08 12.91 12.21
N GLY A 56 -3.01 13.43 13.01
CA GLY A 56 -4.16 14.19 12.55
C GLY A 56 -3.84 15.65 12.26
N TRP A 57 -4.86 16.51 12.26
CA TRP A 57 -4.73 17.96 12.01
C TRP A 57 -4.11 18.33 10.66
N GLY A 58 -4.05 17.38 9.72
CA GLY A 58 -3.56 17.61 8.36
C GLY A 58 -4.36 18.65 7.60
N TRP A 59 -5.58 18.99 8.04
CA TRP A 59 -6.41 20.04 7.46
C TRP A 59 -5.93 21.47 7.78
N ILE A 60 -5.03 21.67 8.75
CA ILE A 60 -4.44 22.99 9.04
C ILE A 60 -3.72 23.50 7.78
N THR A 61 -4.11 24.68 7.32
CA THR A 61 -3.60 25.34 6.11
C THR A 61 -2.40 26.24 6.43
N PRO A 62 -1.55 26.57 5.43
CA PRO A 62 -0.50 27.56 5.60
C PRO A 62 -1.03 28.92 6.07
N ALA A 63 -2.23 29.32 5.65
CA ALA A 63 -2.85 30.57 6.07
C ALA A 63 -3.21 30.57 7.58
N GLN A 64 -3.73 29.45 8.09
CA GLN A 64 -4.01 29.30 9.53
C GLN A 64 -2.72 29.31 10.35
N VAL A 65 -1.68 28.59 9.92
CA VAL A 65 -0.37 28.65 10.60
C VAL A 65 0.21 30.06 10.53
N GLN A 66 0.09 30.75 9.40
CA GLN A 66 0.54 32.13 9.26
C GLN A 66 -0.18 33.07 10.23
N GLY A 67 -1.51 32.95 10.35
CA GLY A 67 -2.31 33.71 11.30
C GLY A 67 -1.94 33.40 12.75
N PHE A 68 -1.69 32.13 13.08
CA PHE A 68 -1.20 31.72 14.40
C PHE A 68 0.15 32.35 14.75
N LEU A 69 1.12 32.28 13.84
CA LEU A 69 2.44 32.88 14.03
C LEU A 69 2.34 34.40 14.20
N GLN A 70 1.46 35.07 13.46
CA GLN A 70 1.18 36.50 13.61
C GLN A 70 0.56 36.82 14.97
N GLN A 71 -0.43 36.06 15.42
CA GLN A 71 -1.05 36.23 16.75
C GLN A 71 -0.02 36.09 17.87
N LYS A 72 0.94 35.17 17.72
CA LYS A 72 2.02 34.96 18.69
C LYS A 72 3.14 36.00 18.61
N GLY A 73 3.14 36.89 17.61
CA GLY A 73 4.26 37.81 17.37
C GLY A 73 5.55 37.10 16.99
N SER A 74 5.45 35.88 16.44
CA SER A 74 6.59 35.02 16.14
C SER A 74 7.53 35.63 15.10
N TYR A 75 8.84 35.48 15.28
CA TYR A 75 9.84 35.75 14.25
C TYR A 75 9.52 35.04 12.91
N LEU A 76 8.97 33.83 12.99
CA LEU A 76 8.61 33.03 11.81
C LEU A 76 7.49 33.64 10.98
N ALA A 77 6.68 34.55 11.54
CA ALA A 77 5.61 35.22 10.80
C ALA A 77 6.14 36.04 9.61
N GLY A 78 7.34 36.63 9.73
CA GLY A 78 8.01 37.38 8.67
C GLY A 78 9.06 36.58 7.89
N TYR A 79 9.35 35.34 8.32
CA TYR A 79 10.46 34.56 7.77
C TYR A 79 10.12 33.92 6.42
N ARG A 80 11.10 33.96 5.52
CA ARG A 80 11.11 33.25 4.23
C ARG A 80 12.39 32.45 4.12
N ASP A 81 12.28 31.18 3.77
CA ASP A 81 13.41 30.28 3.69
C ASP A 81 14.08 30.34 2.30
N PRO A 82 15.33 30.81 2.19
CA PRO A 82 16.00 30.99 0.91
C PRO A 82 16.40 29.67 0.25
N VAL A 83 16.55 28.58 1.01
CA VAL A 83 16.91 27.26 0.49
C VAL A 83 15.70 26.58 -0.13
N TRP A 84 14.52 26.80 0.46
CA TRP A 84 13.26 26.19 0.02
C TRP A 84 12.44 27.11 -0.90
N GLY A 85 13.10 27.81 -1.82
CA GLY A 85 12.43 28.63 -2.84
C GLY A 85 11.67 29.82 -2.28
N ASN A 86 12.16 30.45 -1.21
CA ASN A 86 11.54 31.59 -0.54
C ASN A 86 10.12 31.32 0.01
N LYS A 87 9.79 30.05 0.29
CA LYS A 87 8.56 29.67 0.98
C LYS A 87 8.51 30.28 2.38
N THR A 88 7.30 30.63 2.84
CA THR A 88 7.11 31.12 4.21
C THR A 88 7.31 30.00 5.23
N ALA A 89 7.64 30.35 6.48
CA ALA A 89 7.72 29.38 7.56
C ALA A 89 6.42 28.57 7.70
N ALA A 90 5.27 29.23 7.62
CA ALA A 90 3.95 28.60 7.71
C ALA A 90 3.72 27.57 6.61
N THR A 91 4.15 27.86 5.38
CA THR A 91 4.06 26.93 4.25
C THR A 91 4.92 25.71 4.50
N LEU A 92 6.16 25.90 4.96
CA LEU A 92 7.08 24.79 5.23
C LEU A 92 6.61 23.89 6.37
N ILE A 93 6.10 24.47 7.46
CA ILE A 93 5.51 23.70 8.58
C ILE A 93 4.40 22.79 8.06
N VAL A 94 3.48 23.32 7.25
CA VAL A 94 2.34 22.52 6.77
C VAL A 94 2.77 21.49 5.73
N GLU A 95 3.49 21.89 4.69
CA GLU A 95 3.86 21.00 3.59
C GLU A 95 4.78 19.88 4.06
N ARG A 96 5.78 20.18 4.89
CA ARG A 96 6.74 19.17 5.33
C ARG A 96 6.15 18.23 6.37
N SER A 97 5.33 18.73 7.28
CA SER A 97 4.57 17.85 8.18
C SER A 97 3.65 16.92 7.38
N ARG A 98 2.87 17.43 6.42
CA ARG A 98 1.95 16.62 5.58
C ARG A 98 2.69 15.58 4.73
N ALA A 99 3.83 15.92 4.15
CA ALA A 99 4.62 14.98 3.36
C ALA A 99 5.08 13.75 4.17
N HIS A 100 5.17 13.88 5.49
CA HIS A 100 5.46 12.80 6.42
C HIS A 100 4.23 12.38 7.24
N ALA A 101 3.03 12.79 6.86
CA ALA A 101 1.77 12.55 7.56
C ALA A 101 1.84 12.88 9.07
N ILE A 102 2.58 13.92 9.44
CA ILE A 102 2.67 14.43 10.81
C ILE A 102 1.76 15.65 10.95
N SER A 103 1.21 15.84 12.14
CA SER A 103 0.38 17.00 12.49
C SER A 103 1.19 18.31 12.38
N PRO A 104 0.73 19.30 11.60
CA PRO A 104 1.32 20.65 11.61
C PRO A 104 1.24 21.30 12.99
N LEU A 105 0.21 21.00 13.79
CA LEU A 105 0.06 21.50 15.15
C LEU A 105 1.09 20.89 16.11
N TYR A 106 1.36 19.59 15.98
CA TYR A 106 2.48 18.95 16.68
C TYR A 106 3.81 19.60 16.32
N MET A 107 4.03 19.86 15.03
CA MET A 107 5.27 20.48 14.57
C MET A 107 5.47 21.88 15.15
N LEU A 108 4.41 22.68 15.27
CA LEU A 108 4.46 23.97 15.96
C LEU A 108 4.89 23.83 17.43
N ALA A 109 4.29 22.89 18.15
CA ALA A 109 4.68 22.61 19.53
C ALA A 109 6.15 22.17 19.61
N ARG A 110 6.59 21.31 18.70
CA ARG A 110 7.98 20.85 18.65
C ARG A 110 8.96 21.98 18.41
N ILE A 111 8.67 22.85 17.44
CA ILE A 111 9.50 24.02 17.13
C ILE A 111 9.64 24.93 18.35
N GLN A 112 8.53 25.13 19.08
CA GLN A 112 8.56 25.93 20.30
C GLN A 112 9.49 25.33 21.36
N ILE A 113 9.37 24.02 21.64
CA ILE A 113 10.15 23.40 22.71
C ILE A 113 11.64 23.38 22.38
N GLU A 114 12.00 23.18 21.13
CA GLU A 114 13.39 23.00 20.73
C GLU A 114 14.15 24.32 20.58
N SER A 115 13.45 25.40 20.27
CA SER A 115 14.11 26.61 19.79
C SER A 115 13.44 27.92 20.21
N GLY A 116 12.29 27.87 20.86
CA GLY A 116 11.51 29.04 21.26
C GLY A 116 10.94 29.85 20.10
N LEU A 117 11.12 29.42 18.85
CA LEU A 117 10.83 30.21 17.64
C LEU A 117 9.38 30.65 17.48
N ILE A 118 8.42 30.01 18.15
CA ILE A 118 7.00 30.40 18.06
C ILE A 118 6.73 31.64 18.93
N GLN A 119 7.41 31.81 20.07
CA GLN A 119 7.12 32.90 21.01
C GLN A 119 8.25 33.93 21.15
N SER A 120 9.51 33.51 21.28
CA SER A 120 10.62 34.39 21.70
C SER A 120 11.91 34.21 20.91
N GLY A 121 12.00 33.16 20.08
CA GLY A 121 13.18 32.87 19.26
C GLY A 121 13.39 33.86 18.12
N THR A 122 14.61 33.90 17.60
CA THR A 122 15.06 34.82 16.54
C THR A 122 15.75 34.07 15.40
N SER A 123 16.38 34.79 14.46
CA SER A 123 17.17 34.20 13.38
C SER A 123 18.22 33.21 13.86
N ASN A 124 18.77 33.41 15.06
CA ASN A 124 19.82 32.54 15.64
C ASN A 124 19.32 31.11 15.91
N ASN A 125 18.00 30.93 16.02
CA ASN A 125 17.37 29.66 16.36
C ASN A 125 17.02 28.82 15.12
N LEU A 126 16.98 29.42 13.91
CA LEU A 126 16.52 28.75 12.68
C LEU A 126 17.32 27.50 12.33
N ALA A 127 18.63 27.51 12.60
CA ALA A 127 19.52 26.39 12.30
C ALA A 127 19.18 25.11 13.10
N LYS A 128 18.47 25.24 14.22
CA LYS A 128 18.13 24.15 15.15
C LYS A 128 16.64 24.16 15.50
N ALA A 129 15.78 24.61 14.58
CA ALA A 129 14.36 24.85 14.85
C ALA A 129 13.62 23.66 15.48
N THR A 130 14.02 22.41 15.20
CA THR A 130 13.42 21.19 15.78
C THR A 130 14.43 20.34 16.57
N GLY A 131 15.66 20.85 16.77
CA GLY A 131 16.76 20.10 17.37
C GLY A 131 17.24 18.89 16.53
N CYS A 132 16.72 18.71 15.30
CA CYS A 132 17.01 17.52 14.51
C CYS A 132 18.47 17.51 14.04
N GLY A 133 19.19 16.43 14.37
CA GLY A 133 20.62 16.32 14.05
C GLY A 133 21.54 17.07 15.00
N CYS A 134 21.06 17.50 16.16
CA CYS A 134 21.81 18.15 17.23
C CYS A 134 21.83 17.30 18.51
N PRO A 135 22.73 16.31 18.64
CA PRO A 135 22.83 15.52 19.86
C PRO A 135 23.39 16.33 21.03
N ASP A 136 22.94 16.04 22.26
CA ASP A 136 23.34 16.77 23.49
C ASP A 136 24.85 16.74 23.76
N SER A 137 25.56 15.70 23.29
CA SER A 137 27.00 15.49 23.52
C SER A 137 27.89 15.85 22.31
N GLY A 138 27.35 16.51 21.27
CA GLY A 138 28.09 16.80 20.05
C GLY A 138 27.66 18.06 19.30
N GLY A 139 28.37 18.34 18.19
CA GLY A 139 27.99 19.41 17.27
C GLY A 139 26.79 19.02 16.40
N CYS A 140 25.97 20.01 16.02
CA CYS A 140 24.87 19.78 15.08
C CYS A 140 25.39 19.41 13.69
N ASN A 141 24.78 18.42 13.05
CA ASN A 141 25.07 18.07 11.67
C ASN A 141 24.57 19.18 10.74
N THR A 142 25.49 19.81 10.02
CA THR A 142 25.24 20.95 9.14
C THR A 142 24.30 20.63 7.98
N SER A 143 24.14 19.36 7.61
CA SER A 143 23.22 18.91 6.56
C SER A 143 21.75 19.16 6.90
N TYR A 144 21.43 19.30 8.19
CA TYR A 144 20.06 19.62 8.66
C TYR A 144 19.90 21.09 9.05
N SER A 145 20.94 21.90 8.91
CA SER A 145 20.88 23.32 9.28
C SER A 145 19.93 24.10 8.37
N GLY A 146 19.16 24.99 8.98
CA GLY A 146 18.17 25.84 8.31
C GLY A 146 16.73 25.41 8.61
N PHE A 147 15.81 26.37 8.59
CA PHE A 147 14.45 26.16 9.10
C PHE A 147 13.71 25.06 8.35
N GLY A 148 13.63 25.13 7.02
CA GLY A 148 12.94 24.11 6.21
C GLY A 148 13.56 22.71 6.37
N ASN A 149 14.88 22.63 6.47
CA ASN A 149 15.61 21.37 6.69
C ASN A 149 15.32 20.78 8.08
N GLN A 150 15.21 21.62 9.10
CA GLN A 150 14.84 21.20 10.46
C GLN A 150 13.40 20.68 10.52
N VAL A 151 12.44 21.36 9.88
CA VAL A 151 11.05 20.88 9.81
C VAL A 151 10.97 19.54 9.07
N GLU A 152 11.65 19.42 7.92
CA GLU A 152 11.71 18.17 7.15
C GLU A 152 12.31 17.01 7.96
N CYS A 153 13.45 17.25 8.59
CA CYS A 153 14.15 16.25 9.41
C CYS A 153 13.29 15.82 10.61
N GLY A 154 12.70 16.78 11.33
CA GLY A 154 11.87 16.50 12.50
C GLY A 154 10.65 15.66 12.15
N ALA A 155 9.97 16.00 11.05
CA ALA A 155 8.80 15.25 10.56
C ALA A 155 9.19 13.83 10.13
N ALA A 156 10.29 13.69 9.37
CA ALA A 156 10.79 12.40 8.92
C ALA A 156 11.19 11.47 10.07
N LYS A 157 11.82 12.00 11.13
CA LYS A 157 12.20 11.21 12.32
C LYS A 157 10.98 10.60 13.00
N ILE A 158 9.97 11.41 13.30
CA ILE A 158 8.73 10.93 13.94
C ILE A 158 8.03 9.90 13.04
N ARG A 159 7.93 10.16 11.73
CA ARG A 159 7.33 9.21 10.79
C ARG A 159 8.07 7.88 10.76
N ASN A 160 9.40 7.89 10.80
CA ASN A 160 10.18 6.65 10.86
C ASN A 160 9.92 5.87 12.16
N TYR A 161 9.81 6.54 13.30
CA TYR A 161 9.44 5.88 14.55
C TYR A 161 8.05 5.26 14.48
N LEU A 162 7.08 5.99 13.91
CA LEU A 162 5.72 5.48 13.71
C LEU A 162 5.69 4.27 12.76
N ARG A 163 6.51 4.26 11.69
CA ARG A 163 6.60 3.10 10.78
C ARG A 163 7.05 1.83 11.51
N ASP A 164 7.99 1.92 12.45
CA ASP A 164 8.39 0.78 13.26
C ASP A 164 7.26 0.33 14.20
N LEU A 165 6.62 1.29 14.88
CA LEU A 165 5.53 1.03 15.81
C LEU A 165 4.27 0.47 15.11
N ASP A 166 3.97 0.92 13.89
CA ASP A 166 2.89 0.44 13.04
C ASP A 166 3.13 -1.00 12.60
N ALA A 167 4.39 -1.38 12.37
CA ALA A 167 4.80 -2.75 12.11
C ALA A 167 4.96 -3.60 13.38
N GLY A 168 4.56 -3.08 14.56
CA GLY A 168 4.68 -3.78 15.83
C GLY A 168 6.12 -3.94 16.35
N ARG A 169 7.10 -3.25 15.76
CA ARG A 169 8.50 -3.23 16.20
C ARG A 169 8.73 -2.13 17.24
N PRO A 170 9.72 -2.29 18.14
CA PRO A 170 10.18 -1.17 18.94
C PRO A 170 10.89 -0.14 18.06
N THR A 171 10.89 1.12 18.47
CA THR A 171 11.64 2.19 17.81
C THR A 171 13.14 1.98 17.94
N VAL A 172 13.93 2.80 17.24
CA VAL A 172 15.41 2.78 17.31
C VAL A 172 15.97 2.86 18.74
N SER A 173 15.27 3.51 19.66
CA SER A 173 15.68 3.59 21.06
C SER A 173 14.96 2.57 21.96
N GLY A 174 14.25 1.60 21.38
CA GLY A 174 13.63 0.49 22.09
C GLY A 174 12.24 0.76 22.68
N TRP A 175 11.58 1.89 22.37
CA TRP A 175 10.23 2.18 22.89
C TRP A 175 9.15 1.49 22.05
N LYS A 176 8.10 0.99 22.71
CA LYS A 176 6.93 0.36 22.06
C LYS A 176 5.71 0.49 22.97
N VAL A 177 4.52 0.50 22.38
CA VAL A 177 3.25 0.41 23.13
C VAL A 177 3.27 -0.85 24.01
N GLY A 178 2.96 -0.69 25.30
CA GLY A 178 2.91 -1.77 26.28
C GLY A 178 4.27 -2.27 26.77
N LEU A 179 5.39 -1.76 26.23
CA LEU A 179 6.73 -2.14 26.67
C LEU A 179 7.26 -1.16 27.72
N THR A 180 7.40 -1.63 28.95
CA THR A 180 7.92 -0.84 30.07
C THR A 180 9.43 -0.59 29.93
N LYS A 181 9.85 0.66 30.08
CA LYS A 181 11.26 1.08 30.04
C LYS A 181 11.51 2.32 30.91
N GLN A 182 12.75 2.55 31.32
CA GLN A 182 13.16 3.77 32.03
C GLN A 182 13.60 4.90 31.08
N THR A 183 13.14 6.11 31.37
CA THR A 183 13.64 7.37 30.79
C THR A 183 14.95 7.82 31.47
N LEU A 184 15.56 8.90 30.97
CA LEU A 184 16.81 9.47 31.52
C LEU A 184 16.62 10.21 32.85
N ASP A 185 15.39 10.61 33.19
CA ASP A 185 14.96 11.09 34.52
C ASP A 185 14.42 9.94 35.42
N PRO A 186 15.12 8.80 35.42
CA PRO A 186 14.71 7.46 35.90
C PRO A 186 13.22 7.08 36.01
N CYS A 187 12.33 7.59 35.15
CA CYS A 187 10.91 7.26 35.25
C CYS A 187 10.57 5.96 34.54
N THR A 188 9.83 5.09 35.24
CA THR A 188 9.34 3.82 34.69
C THR A 188 8.08 4.07 33.87
N VAL A 189 8.21 4.00 32.54
CA VAL A 189 7.12 4.32 31.61
C VAL A 189 6.75 3.10 30.76
N THR A 190 5.46 2.80 30.73
CA THR A 190 4.80 1.91 29.75
C THR A 190 3.95 2.76 28.79
N PRO A 191 4.38 3.00 27.54
CA PRO A 191 3.60 3.82 26.60
C PRO A 191 2.24 3.17 26.27
N ALA A 192 1.16 3.93 26.41
CA ALA A 192 -0.21 3.52 26.08
C ALA A 192 -0.58 3.79 24.61
N THR A 193 0.16 4.65 23.93
CA THR A 193 -0.06 5.05 22.52
C THR A 193 1.26 5.04 21.75
N LYS A 194 1.19 4.89 20.41
CA LYS A 194 2.37 4.96 19.55
C LYS A 194 2.97 6.35 19.56
N ALA A 195 2.13 7.39 19.62
CA ALA A 195 2.56 8.77 19.77
C ALA A 195 3.40 8.96 21.03
N THR A 196 2.96 8.43 22.18
CA THR A 196 3.73 8.50 23.42
C THR A 196 5.09 7.78 23.29
N ALA A 197 5.11 6.59 22.68
CA ALA A 197 6.37 5.87 22.42
C ALA A 197 7.31 6.65 21.48
N ALA A 198 6.77 7.32 20.45
CA ALA A 198 7.54 8.15 19.53
C ALA A 198 8.11 9.41 20.19
N LEU A 199 7.36 10.06 21.09
CA LEU A 199 7.85 11.21 21.87
C LEU A 199 9.08 10.83 22.69
N TYR A 200 9.02 9.73 23.45
CA TYR A 200 10.17 9.26 24.24
C TYR A 200 11.34 8.74 23.42
N THR A 201 11.11 8.36 22.16
CA THR A 201 12.18 8.04 21.22
C THR A 201 12.92 9.28 20.79
N TYR A 202 12.21 10.40 20.61
CA TYR A 202 12.83 11.67 20.25
C TYR A 202 13.48 12.35 21.45
N THR A 203 12.77 12.45 22.58
CA THR A 203 13.24 13.09 23.82
C THR A 203 13.03 12.12 24.99
N PRO A 204 14.05 11.37 25.40
CA PRO A 204 13.93 10.30 26.39
C PRO A 204 13.87 10.80 27.84
N TRP A 205 13.17 11.91 28.08
CA TRP A 205 12.93 12.52 29.39
C TRP A 205 11.41 12.66 29.58
N VAL A 206 10.88 12.30 30.75
CA VAL A 206 9.47 12.61 31.11
C VAL A 206 9.32 14.10 31.29
N GLY A 207 10.14 14.69 32.15
CA GLY A 207 10.19 16.12 32.43
C GLY A 207 9.12 16.62 33.39
N ALA A 208 9.15 17.93 33.66
CA ALA A 208 8.47 18.58 34.79
C ALA A 208 6.92 18.51 34.78
N TYR A 209 6.28 18.17 33.66
CA TYR A 209 4.82 18.28 33.51
C TYR A 209 4.05 16.96 33.73
N ALA A 210 4.74 15.87 34.09
CA ALA A 210 4.12 14.60 34.50
C ALA A 210 4.57 14.18 35.92
N MET A 211 3.73 14.52 36.90
CA MET A 211 4.00 14.44 38.35
C MET A 211 4.23 13.03 38.92
N GLN A 212 3.94 11.98 38.14
CA GLN A 212 4.12 10.58 38.59
C GLN A 212 5.59 10.23 38.85
N CYS A 213 6.53 11.00 38.28
CA CYS A 213 7.97 10.80 38.50
C CYS A 213 8.85 12.04 38.20
N GLY A 214 8.44 12.94 37.29
CA GLY A 214 9.28 13.99 36.68
C GLY A 214 9.71 15.17 37.57
N ARG A 215 10.37 14.94 38.72
CA ARG A 215 11.05 15.99 39.48
C ARG A 215 12.40 16.33 38.85
N THR A 216 12.40 17.16 37.80
CA THR A 216 13.63 17.70 37.19
C THR A 216 13.48 19.16 36.76
N THR A 217 14.60 19.82 36.41
CA THR A 217 14.67 21.18 35.81
C THR A 217 14.47 21.17 34.29
N VAL A 218 14.11 20.03 33.68
CA VAL A 218 13.96 19.88 32.22
C VAL A 218 12.50 19.59 31.84
N GLY A 219 12.00 20.26 30.78
CA GLY A 219 10.62 20.12 30.32
C GLY A 219 10.27 18.76 29.69
N GLY A 220 11.23 18.13 29.00
CA GLY A 220 11.09 16.77 28.46
C GLY A 220 9.93 16.57 27.47
N SER A 221 9.51 15.31 27.30
CA SER A 221 8.38 14.95 26.43
C SER A 221 7.03 15.47 26.94
N SER A 222 6.87 15.63 28.27
CA SER A 222 5.64 16.16 28.86
C SER A 222 5.41 17.63 28.51
N LEU A 223 6.47 18.44 28.37
CA LEU A 223 6.35 19.83 27.91
C LEU A 223 5.86 19.94 26.45
N VAL A 224 6.27 19.03 25.56
CA VAL A 224 5.74 18.99 24.18
C VAL A 224 4.23 18.74 24.18
N SER A 225 3.75 17.83 25.04
CA SER A 225 2.32 17.57 25.19
C SER A 225 1.55 18.77 25.75
N ALA A 226 2.11 19.43 26.76
CA ALA A 226 1.52 20.63 27.36
C ALA A 226 1.41 21.77 26.34
N VAL A 227 2.47 22.05 25.58
CA VAL A 227 2.45 23.11 24.56
C VAL A 227 1.54 22.76 23.39
N PHE A 228 1.49 21.49 22.97
CA PHE A 228 0.53 21.04 21.96
C PHE A 228 -0.92 21.30 22.41
N SER A 229 -1.25 20.88 23.64
CA SER A 229 -2.59 21.03 24.21
C SER A 229 -2.99 22.50 24.31
N ARG A 230 -2.06 23.37 24.70
CA ARG A 230 -2.23 24.82 24.73
C ARG A 230 -2.44 25.40 23.32
N TYR A 231 -1.59 25.04 22.36
CA TYR A 231 -1.71 25.55 20.99
C TYR A 231 -3.00 25.14 20.31
N ARG A 232 -3.53 23.95 20.63
CA ARG A 232 -4.85 23.49 20.18
C ARG A 232 -5.97 24.47 20.54
N THR A 233 -5.88 25.16 21.67
CA THR A 233 -6.92 26.07 22.17
C THR A 233 -6.58 27.55 22.03
N ASP A 234 -5.30 27.91 21.90
CA ASP A 234 -4.81 29.30 21.86
C ASP A 234 -5.17 30.08 20.60
N TYR A 235 -5.57 29.39 19.54
CA TYR A 235 -5.92 29.96 18.26
C TYR A 235 -7.23 29.37 17.79
N ASN A 236 -8.09 30.21 17.23
CA ASN A 236 -9.23 29.70 16.48
C ASN A 236 -8.68 29.12 15.17
N TRP A 237 -8.23 27.87 15.23
CA TRP A 237 -7.85 27.09 14.05
C TRP A 237 -9.03 26.89 13.08
N GLY A 238 -10.21 27.43 13.38
CA GLY A 238 -11.49 27.06 12.82
C GLY A 238 -12.16 26.09 13.79
N SER A 239 -13.38 26.41 14.20
CA SER A 239 -14.19 25.50 15.00
C SER A 239 -14.71 24.34 14.13
N SER A 240 -14.58 23.15 14.71
CA SER A 240 -15.35 21.91 14.52
C SER A 240 -16.15 21.79 13.24
N CYS A 241 -15.80 20.79 12.44
CA CYS A 241 -16.46 20.41 11.21
C CYS A 241 -17.91 20.92 11.03
N VAL A 242 -18.06 21.88 10.13
CA VAL A 242 -19.34 22.23 9.54
C VAL A 242 -19.58 21.27 8.39
N ILE A 243 -20.62 20.45 8.54
CA ILE A 243 -21.18 19.61 7.49
C ILE A 243 -22.36 20.40 6.92
N MET A 244 -22.32 20.78 5.65
CA MET A 244 -23.38 21.59 5.02
C MET A 244 -23.71 21.08 3.61
N GLY A 245 -24.68 21.74 2.95
CA GLY A 245 -25.07 21.43 1.58
C GLY A 245 -25.44 19.97 1.34
N ASP A 246 -25.07 19.47 0.17
CA ASP A 246 -25.33 18.09 -0.26
C ASP A 246 -24.55 17.06 0.57
N ILE A 247 -23.38 17.43 1.11
CA ILE A 247 -22.62 16.56 2.00
C ILE A 247 -23.37 16.35 3.32
N LYS A 248 -24.03 17.39 3.85
CA LYS A 248 -24.91 17.27 5.02
C LYS A 248 -26.13 16.42 4.72
N ALA A 249 -26.79 16.66 3.60
CA ALA A 249 -27.94 15.85 3.19
C ALA A 249 -27.56 14.37 3.10
N LYS A 250 -26.38 14.06 2.54
CA LYS A 250 -25.85 12.70 2.47
C LYS A 250 -25.52 12.12 3.83
N TYR A 251 -24.81 12.89 4.66
CA TYR A 251 -24.46 12.50 6.02
C TYR A 251 -25.70 12.13 6.85
N ASP A 252 -26.78 12.92 6.75
CA ASP A 252 -28.04 12.62 7.42
C ASP A 252 -28.71 11.37 6.84
N ALA A 253 -28.75 11.23 5.52
CA ALA A 253 -29.40 10.11 4.82
C ALA A 253 -28.79 8.74 5.17
N VAL A 254 -27.49 8.69 5.45
CA VAL A 254 -26.78 7.44 5.80
C VAL A 254 -26.66 7.20 7.31
N ASN A 255 -27.37 7.98 8.14
CA ASN A 255 -27.21 8.00 9.60
C ASN A 255 -25.73 8.19 10.00
N GLY A 256 -25.14 9.25 9.46
CA GLY A 256 -23.72 9.60 9.59
C GLY A 256 -23.14 9.51 11.00
N PRO A 257 -23.83 9.92 12.08
CA PRO A 257 -23.32 9.75 13.43
C PRO A 257 -22.98 8.29 13.78
N VAL A 258 -23.81 7.35 13.31
CA VAL A 258 -23.61 5.90 13.52
C VAL A 258 -22.66 5.33 12.47
N LEU A 259 -22.76 5.75 11.21
CA LEU A 259 -21.94 5.15 10.15
C LEU A 259 -20.50 5.72 10.14
N LEU A 260 -20.38 7.04 10.08
CA LEU A 260 -19.14 7.77 9.79
C LEU A 260 -18.48 8.37 11.04
N GLY A 261 -19.26 8.59 12.10
CA GLY A 261 -18.76 9.13 13.37
C GLY A 261 -18.58 10.64 13.33
N ALA A 262 -17.85 11.17 14.31
CA ALA A 262 -17.64 12.61 14.38
C ALA A 262 -16.86 13.12 13.17
N CYS A 263 -17.16 14.35 12.78
CA CYS A 263 -16.50 14.95 11.64
C CYS A 263 -15.16 15.58 12.05
N GLN A 264 -14.12 15.30 11.27
CA GLN A 264 -12.72 15.62 11.60
C GLN A 264 -12.26 16.97 11.01
N ALA A 265 -12.86 17.38 9.89
CA ALA A 265 -12.59 18.65 9.22
C ALA A 265 -13.87 19.18 8.56
N GLY A 266 -14.05 20.51 8.55
CA GLY A 266 -15.18 21.15 7.85
C GLY A 266 -15.12 20.91 6.34
N GLU A 267 -16.17 21.31 5.63
CA GLU A 267 -16.27 21.07 4.19
C GLU A 267 -15.17 21.78 3.39
N LEU A 268 -14.22 21.01 2.88
CA LEU A 268 -13.08 21.49 2.11
C LEU A 268 -13.38 21.39 0.60
N ALA A 269 -12.81 22.32 -0.17
CA ALA A 269 -12.73 22.13 -1.62
C ALA A 269 -11.72 21.02 -1.93
N THR A 270 -12.01 20.21 -2.93
CA THR A 270 -11.03 19.25 -3.46
C THR A 270 -9.86 19.99 -4.11
N PRO A 271 -8.63 19.43 -4.05
CA PRO A 271 -7.44 19.96 -4.70
C PRO A 271 -7.58 20.36 -6.17
N ASP A 272 -8.42 19.66 -6.95
CA ASP A 272 -8.70 19.96 -8.35
C ASP A 272 -9.67 21.14 -8.57
N GLY A 273 -10.28 21.65 -7.49
CA GLY A 273 -11.25 22.74 -7.51
C GLY A 273 -12.64 22.38 -8.02
N VAL A 274 -12.94 21.10 -8.29
CA VAL A 274 -14.20 20.65 -8.89
C VAL A 274 -15.26 20.34 -7.82
N GLY A 275 -14.86 19.64 -6.78
CA GLY A 275 -15.73 19.08 -5.75
C GLY A 275 -15.50 19.67 -4.37
N ARG A 276 -16.24 19.10 -3.43
CA ARG A 276 -16.12 19.39 -2.00
C ARG A 276 -16.13 18.08 -1.22
N PHE A 277 -15.52 18.05 -0.05
CA PHE A 277 -15.51 16.85 0.79
C PHE A 277 -15.46 17.16 2.28
N ASN A 278 -15.93 16.20 3.07
CA ASN A 278 -15.69 16.13 4.51
C ASN A 278 -15.06 14.79 4.87
N HIS A 279 -14.08 14.83 5.78
CA HIS A 279 -13.56 13.65 6.45
C HIS A 279 -14.22 13.45 7.82
N PHE A 280 -14.52 12.20 8.13
CA PHE A 280 -15.13 11.73 9.37
C PHE A 280 -14.25 10.64 9.99
N GLU A 281 -14.46 10.35 11.28
CA GLU A 281 -13.72 9.32 12.03
C GLU A 281 -13.58 7.99 11.29
N ARG A 282 -14.64 7.54 10.61
CA ARG A 282 -14.69 6.23 9.94
C ARG A 282 -14.82 6.30 8.41
N GLY A 283 -14.87 7.49 7.81
CA GLY A 283 -15.07 7.60 6.38
C GLY A 283 -15.00 9.00 5.82
N SER A 284 -15.47 9.19 4.59
CA SER A 284 -15.51 10.47 3.91
C SER A 284 -16.72 10.56 3.01
N ILE A 285 -17.20 11.79 2.83
CA ILE A 285 -18.21 12.10 1.83
C ILE A 285 -17.57 13.07 0.85
N TYR A 286 -17.58 12.72 -0.42
CA TYR A 286 -17.16 13.56 -1.53
C TYR A 286 -18.37 13.94 -2.36
N TRP A 287 -18.42 15.17 -2.82
CA TRP A 287 -19.48 15.71 -3.66
C TRP A 287 -18.90 16.43 -4.87
N THR A 288 -19.54 16.25 -6.03
CA THR A 288 -19.37 17.13 -7.19
C THR A 288 -20.74 17.53 -7.74
N PRO A 289 -20.84 18.65 -8.48
CA PRO A 289 -22.09 19.04 -9.13
C PRO A 289 -22.66 17.98 -10.08
N ALA A 290 -21.80 17.18 -10.71
CA ALA A 290 -22.20 16.20 -11.71
C ALA A 290 -22.59 14.84 -11.11
N LEU A 291 -21.94 14.44 -10.01
CA LEU A 291 -22.08 13.08 -9.46
C LEU A 291 -22.90 13.04 -8.17
N GLY A 292 -23.09 14.18 -7.50
CA GLY A 292 -23.69 14.23 -6.18
C GLY A 292 -22.73 13.73 -5.09
N ALA A 293 -23.28 13.57 -3.88
CA ALA A 293 -22.50 13.20 -2.69
C ALA A 293 -22.48 11.68 -2.46
N HIS A 294 -21.28 11.12 -2.25
CA HIS A 294 -21.06 9.69 -2.06
C HIS A 294 -20.12 9.39 -0.90
N VAL A 295 -20.44 8.32 -0.16
CA VAL A 295 -19.69 7.82 0.98
C VAL A 295 -18.60 6.85 0.54
N VAL A 296 -17.37 7.07 1.02
CA VAL A 296 -16.27 6.12 0.92
C VAL A 296 -15.71 5.91 2.33
N MET A 297 -15.67 4.67 2.81
CA MET A 297 -15.31 4.38 4.21
C MET A 297 -14.41 3.15 4.36
N GLY A 298 -14.02 2.86 5.59
CA GLY A 298 -13.26 1.65 5.95
C GLY A 298 -12.00 1.43 5.11
N GLN A 299 -11.77 0.18 4.72
CA GLN A 299 -10.58 -0.24 3.96
C GLN A 299 -10.59 0.27 2.52
N ILE A 300 -11.77 0.47 1.92
CA ILE A 300 -11.89 1.02 0.56
C ILE A 300 -11.39 2.46 0.55
N ARG A 301 -11.77 3.28 1.54
CA ARG A 301 -11.26 4.65 1.69
C ARG A 301 -9.74 4.68 1.86
N ILE A 302 -9.20 3.80 2.71
CA ILE A 302 -7.75 3.72 2.92
C ILE A 302 -7.02 3.36 1.62
N LYS A 303 -7.58 2.44 0.82
CA LYS A 303 -7.00 2.13 -0.48
C LYS A 303 -7.10 3.31 -1.44
N TRP A 304 -8.25 3.97 -1.51
CA TRP A 304 -8.43 5.15 -2.37
C TRP A 304 -7.46 6.29 -2.03
N GLU A 305 -7.21 6.52 -0.74
CA GLU A 305 -6.17 7.42 -0.24
C GLU A 305 -4.78 7.06 -0.76
N GLN A 306 -4.39 5.77 -0.67
CA GLN A 306 -3.09 5.29 -1.14
C GLN A 306 -2.87 5.49 -2.64
N VAL A 307 -3.94 5.47 -3.43
CA VAL A 307 -3.88 5.69 -4.89
C VAL A 307 -4.15 7.14 -5.28
N GLY A 308 -4.16 8.07 -4.33
CA GLY A 308 -4.18 9.51 -4.60
C GLY A 308 -5.56 10.15 -4.68
N TRP A 309 -6.58 9.57 -4.04
CA TRP A 309 -7.92 10.16 -3.94
C TRP A 309 -8.54 10.52 -5.32
N GLU A 310 -9.27 11.64 -5.41
CA GLU A 310 -9.97 12.10 -6.61
C GLU A 310 -9.02 12.53 -7.74
N VAL A 311 -7.80 12.98 -7.40
CA VAL A 311 -6.77 13.28 -8.39
C VAL A 311 -6.06 12.02 -8.91
N GLY A 312 -6.29 10.88 -8.26
CA GLY A 312 -5.76 9.57 -8.62
C GLY A 312 -6.40 8.95 -9.86
N PRO A 313 -6.00 7.72 -10.22
CA PRO A 313 -6.47 7.06 -11.44
C PRO A 313 -7.98 6.81 -11.44
N LEU A 314 -8.59 6.66 -10.25
CA LEU A 314 -10.00 6.32 -10.10
C LEU A 314 -10.96 7.50 -10.27
N GLY A 315 -10.55 8.72 -9.93
CA GLY A 315 -11.44 9.88 -9.90
C GLY A 315 -12.38 9.89 -8.68
N TYR A 316 -13.51 10.56 -8.80
CA TYR A 316 -14.52 10.68 -7.75
C TYR A 316 -15.35 9.40 -7.58
N PRO A 317 -15.85 9.12 -6.37
CA PRO A 317 -16.83 8.07 -6.16
C PRO A 317 -18.14 8.39 -6.88
N ILE A 318 -18.74 7.37 -7.49
CA ILE A 318 -20.06 7.45 -8.14
C ILE A 318 -21.12 6.60 -7.44
N THR A 319 -20.70 5.84 -6.42
CA THR A 319 -21.58 5.12 -5.50
C THR A 319 -21.11 5.34 -4.07
N ASP A 320 -22.03 5.13 -3.13
CA ASP A 320 -21.67 4.81 -1.75
C ASP A 320 -20.93 3.46 -1.68
N GLU A 321 -20.41 3.13 -0.49
CA GLU A 321 -19.92 1.78 -0.23
C GLU A 321 -21.11 0.82 -0.13
N LEU A 322 -21.18 -0.13 -1.06
CA LEU A 322 -22.26 -1.09 -1.17
C LEU A 322 -21.77 -2.50 -0.84
N THR A 323 -22.65 -3.34 -0.31
CA THR A 323 -22.40 -4.79 -0.24
C THR A 323 -22.41 -5.35 -1.65
N THR A 324 -21.46 -6.22 -1.96
CA THR A 324 -21.40 -6.91 -3.25
C THR A 324 -22.62 -7.82 -3.45
N PRO A 325 -23.07 -8.03 -4.70
CA PRO A 325 -24.20 -8.91 -5.03
C PRO A 325 -24.13 -10.35 -4.48
N ASP A 326 -22.93 -10.89 -4.27
CA ASP A 326 -22.71 -12.21 -3.65
C ASP A 326 -22.86 -12.21 -2.11
N GLY A 327 -22.99 -11.03 -1.49
CA GLY A 327 -23.15 -10.86 -0.04
C GLY A 327 -21.85 -10.98 0.77
N VAL A 328 -20.68 -11.13 0.13
CA VAL A 328 -19.41 -11.43 0.82
C VAL A 328 -18.59 -10.18 1.10
N GLY A 329 -18.49 -9.29 0.11
CA GLY A 329 -17.59 -8.14 0.12
C GLY A 329 -18.29 -6.80 0.16
N ARG A 330 -17.47 -5.77 -0.02
CA ARG A 330 -17.88 -4.37 -0.17
C ARG A 330 -17.24 -3.78 -1.42
N TYR A 331 -17.86 -2.78 -2.01
CA TYR A 331 -17.26 -2.05 -3.12
C TYR A 331 -17.74 -0.60 -3.19
N ASN A 332 -16.90 0.24 -3.81
CA ASN A 332 -17.31 1.52 -4.38
C ASN A 332 -16.96 1.49 -5.88
N HIS A 333 -17.84 2.05 -6.70
CA HIS A 333 -17.47 2.49 -8.04
C HIS A 333 -17.01 3.94 -8.02
N PHE A 334 -16.04 4.23 -8.88
CA PHE A 334 -15.49 5.55 -9.15
C PHE A 334 -15.64 5.85 -10.64
N GLU A 335 -15.45 7.11 -11.04
CA GLU A 335 -15.59 7.55 -12.43
C GLU A 335 -14.82 6.68 -13.42
N ARG A 336 -13.60 6.28 -13.05
CA ARG A 336 -12.66 5.56 -13.92
C ARG A 336 -12.27 4.18 -13.39
N GLY A 337 -12.90 3.71 -12.32
CA GLY A 337 -12.54 2.42 -11.75
C GLY A 337 -13.47 1.92 -10.65
N SER A 338 -13.04 0.88 -9.95
CA SER A 338 -13.72 0.33 -8.78
C SER A 338 -12.69 -0.05 -7.73
N ILE A 339 -13.08 0.00 -6.46
CA ILE A 339 -12.35 -0.69 -5.39
C ILE A 339 -13.28 -1.72 -4.78
N TYR A 340 -12.82 -2.96 -4.68
CA TYR A 340 -13.51 -4.06 -4.02
C TYR A 340 -12.71 -4.51 -2.79
N TRP A 341 -13.42 -4.90 -1.74
CA TRP A 341 -12.84 -5.37 -0.48
C TRP A 341 -13.54 -6.63 0.02
N THR A 342 -12.75 -7.57 0.52
CA THR A 342 -13.21 -8.63 1.43
C THR A 342 -12.24 -8.75 2.60
N GLN A 343 -12.66 -9.41 3.68
CA GLN A 343 -11.78 -9.71 4.81
C GLN A 343 -10.57 -10.57 4.40
N ASN A 344 -10.71 -11.44 3.40
CA ASN A 344 -9.66 -12.38 3.00
C ASN A 344 -8.70 -11.82 1.96
N THR A 345 -9.17 -10.93 1.08
CA THR A 345 -8.35 -10.39 -0.02
C THR A 345 -7.82 -8.99 0.28
N GLY A 346 -8.45 -8.22 1.17
CA GLY A 346 -8.16 -6.80 1.33
C GLY A 346 -8.83 -5.94 0.25
N ALA A 347 -8.54 -4.64 0.26
CA ALA A 347 -9.14 -3.66 -0.66
C ALA A 347 -8.22 -3.44 -1.86
N TRP A 348 -8.74 -3.60 -3.07
CA TRP A 348 -7.97 -3.48 -4.31
C TRP A 348 -8.74 -2.74 -5.39
N GLU A 349 -8.02 -1.87 -6.08
CA GLU A 349 -8.48 -1.10 -7.21
C GLU A 349 -8.34 -1.87 -8.54
N ILE A 350 -9.35 -1.71 -9.39
CA ILE A 350 -9.37 -2.21 -10.77
C ILE A 350 -9.92 -1.09 -11.64
N HIS A 351 -9.24 -0.77 -12.73
CA HIS A 351 -9.63 0.30 -13.63
C HIS A 351 -9.36 -0.04 -15.10
N GLY A 352 -9.67 0.90 -16.00
CA GLY A 352 -9.44 0.75 -17.43
C GLY A 352 -10.06 -0.51 -18.05
N ASP A 353 -9.39 -1.05 -19.07
CA ASP A 353 -9.87 -2.20 -19.84
C ASP A 353 -9.92 -3.50 -19.02
N ILE A 354 -9.06 -3.63 -18.01
CA ILE A 354 -9.08 -4.80 -17.11
C ILE A 354 -10.39 -4.83 -16.33
N ARG A 355 -10.82 -3.67 -15.81
CA ARG A 355 -12.12 -3.54 -15.13
C ARG A 355 -13.27 -3.86 -16.06
N GLU A 356 -13.26 -3.33 -17.28
CA GLU A 356 -14.36 -3.59 -18.22
C GLU A 356 -14.43 -5.07 -18.64
N LYS A 357 -13.28 -5.75 -18.75
CA LYS A 357 -13.25 -7.21 -18.93
C LYS A 357 -13.85 -7.94 -17.73
N TRP A 358 -13.42 -7.63 -16.51
CA TRP A 358 -13.93 -8.29 -15.31
C TRP A 358 -15.44 -8.07 -15.11
N LYS A 359 -15.91 -6.85 -15.40
CA LYS A 359 -17.34 -6.51 -15.47
C LYS A 359 -18.10 -7.40 -16.46
N ALA A 360 -17.58 -7.56 -17.67
CA ALA A 360 -18.20 -8.40 -18.70
C ALA A 360 -18.25 -9.88 -18.30
N LEU A 361 -17.31 -10.34 -17.47
CA LEU A 361 -17.30 -11.69 -16.90
C LEU A 361 -18.27 -11.87 -15.72
N GLY A 362 -18.88 -10.79 -15.21
CA GLY A 362 -19.82 -10.84 -14.09
C GLY A 362 -19.25 -10.42 -12.73
N TRP A 363 -18.16 -9.65 -12.72
CA TRP A 363 -17.53 -9.10 -11.51
C TRP A 363 -17.11 -10.19 -10.51
N GLU A 364 -17.35 -9.99 -9.22
CA GLU A 364 -17.01 -10.92 -8.14
C GLU A 364 -17.73 -12.27 -8.23
N ARG A 365 -18.83 -12.35 -8.99
CA ARG A 365 -19.55 -13.59 -9.27
C ARG A 365 -18.98 -14.38 -10.45
N SER A 366 -18.00 -13.82 -11.15
CA SER A 366 -17.26 -14.55 -12.18
C SER A 366 -16.39 -15.65 -11.57
N ASP A 367 -15.94 -16.59 -12.40
CA ASP A 367 -15.03 -17.66 -11.96
C ASP A 367 -13.71 -17.12 -11.39
N LEU A 368 -13.32 -15.87 -11.70
CA LEU A 368 -12.11 -15.23 -11.17
C LEU A 368 -12.24 -14.86 -9.68
N GLY A 369 -13.46 -14.55 -9.21
CA GLY A 369 -13.71 -14.04 -7.86
C GLY A 369 -13.22 -12.61 -7.65
N TYR A 370 -12.77 -12.30 -6.43
CA TYR A 370 -12.29 -10.98 -6.02
C TYR A 370 -10.86 -10.69 -6.46
N PRO A 371 -10.50 -9.41 -6.67
CA PRO A 371 -9.12 -8.99 -6.89
C PRO A 371 -8.25 -9.28 -5.66
N THR A 372 -6.99 -9.61 -5.90
CA THR A 372 -5.94 -9.82 -4.89
C THR A 372 -4.75 -8.86 -5.05
N THR A 373 -4.75 -8.05 -6.11
CA THR A 373 -3.82 -6.94 -6.34
C THR A 373 -4.55 -5.75 -6.96
N GLY A 374 -3.92 -4.57 -6.86
CA GLY A 374 -4.22 -3.43 -7.72
C GLY A 374 -3.77 -3.66 -9.17
N GLU A 375 -3.99 -2.69 -10.06
CA GLU A 375 -3.50 -2.76 -11.44
C GLU A 375 -1.99 -2.49 -11.48
N LEU A 376 -1.20 -3.53 -11.77
CA LEU A 376 0.25 -3.49 -11.76
C LEU A 376 0.82 -3.46 -13.17
N LYS A 377 2.01 -2.88 -13.32
CA LYS A 377 2.81 -2.99 -14.54
C LYS A 377 3.47 -4.37 -14.57
N THR A 378 3.43 -5.03 -15.73
CA THR A 378 4.16 -6.28 -15.93
C THR A 378 5.68 -6.06 -15.82
N PRO A 379 6.45 -7.04 -15.31
CA PRO A 379 7.91 -7.02 -15.27
C PRO A 379 8.63 -6.59 -16.56
N ASP A 380 8.13 -7.00 -17.73
CA ASP A 380 8.68 -6.61 -19.05
C ASP A 380 8.38 -5.14 -19.43
N GLY A 381 7.47 -4.50 -18.69
CA GLY A 381 7.01 -3.14 -18.89
C GLY A 381 6.02 -2.92 -20.04
N ALA A 382 5.60 -3.97 -20.74
CA ALA A 382 4.75 -3.86 -21.94
C ALA A 382 3.24 -3.84 -21.63
N GLY A 383 2.82 -4.43 -20.51
CA GLY A 383 1.43 -4.63 -20.16
C GLY A 383 1.02 -4.11 -18.77
N ARG A 384 -0.22 -4.41 -18.43
CA ARG A 384 -0.83 -4.24 -17.11
C ARG A 384 -1.55 -5.51 -16.71
N TYR A 385 -1.71 -5.76 -15.42
CA TYR A 385 -2.50 -6.89 -14.94
C TYR A 385 -3.09 -6.66 -13.56
N ASN A 386 -4.17 -7.39 -13.27
CA ASN A 386 -4.64 -7.65 -11.91
C ASN A 386 -4.66 -9.17 -11.68
N HIS A 387 -4.23 -9.60 -10.50
CA HIS A 387 -4.52 -10.94 -10.01
C HIS A 387 -5.87 -10.95 -9.30
N PHE A 388 -6.56 -12.09 -9.42
CA PHE A 388 -7.82 -12.41 -8.75
C PHE A 388 -7.64 -13.72 -7.96
N GLN A 389 -8.64 -14.10 -7.17
CA GLN A 389 -8.58 -15.32 -6.36
C GLN A 389 -8.27 -16.57 -7.18
N ASN A 390 -8.87 -16.70 -8.36
CA ASN A 390 -8.77 -17.94 -9.17
C ASN A 390 -8.16 -17.73 -10.56
N GLY A 391 -7.48 -16.60 -10.78
CA GLY A 391 -6.89 -16.31 -12.09
C GLY A 391 -6.33 -14.90 -12.19
N SER A 392 -6.17 -14.42 -13.40
CA SER A 392 -5.63 -13.09 -13.67
C SER A 392 -6.19 -12.53 -14.96
N ILE A 393 -6.25 -11.20 -15.06
CA ILE A 393 -6.53 -10.51 -16.30
C ILE A 393 -5.28 -9.71 -16.66
N TYR A 394 -4.74 -9.95 -17.84
CA TYR A 394 -3.61 -9.23 -18.42
C TYR A 394 -4.10 -8.38 -19.58
N TRP A 395 -3.50 -7.21 -19.75
CA TRP A 395 -3.79 -6.27 -20.82
C TRP A 395 -2.49 -5.79 -21.47
N THR A 396 -2.51 -5.72 -22.80
CA THR A 396 -1.56 -4.93 -23.60
C THR A 396 -2.33 -4.17 -24.67
N GLN A 397 -1.70 -3.16 -25.27
CA GLN A 397 -2.27 -2.46 -26.42
C GLN A 397 -2.58 -3.39 -27.61
N ALA A 398 -1.80 -4.46 -27.78
CA ALA A 398 -1.94 -5.38 -28.91
C ALA A 398 -3.02 -6.45 -28.68
N THR A 399 -3.12 -6.99 -27.47
CA THR A 399 -3.99 -8.12 -27.14
C THR A 399 -5.33 -7.70 -26.51
N GLY A 400 -5.40 -6.48 -25.95
CA GLY A 400 -6.48 -6.06 -25.07
C GLY A 400 -6.50 -6.86 -23.76
N ALA A 401 -7.55 -6.67 -22.96
CA ALA A 401 -7.70 -7.40 -21.70
C ALA A 401 -8.13 -8.85 -21.98
N ARG A 402 -7.39 -9.82 -21.41
CA ARG A 402 -7.60 -11.25 -21.54
C ARG A 402 -7.44 -11.95 -20.20
N GLU A 403 -8.37 -12.83 -19.89
CA GLU A 403 -8.32 -13.63 -18.66
C GLU A 403 -7.59 -14.96 -18.87
N VAL A 404 -6.86 -15.38 -17.84
CA VAL A 404 -6.29 -16.72 -17.71
C VAL A 404 -6.58 -17.21 -16.30
N ARG A 405 -7.13 -18.42 -16.15
CA ARG A 405 -7.57 -18.96 -14.84
C ARG A 405 -7.28 -20.45 -14.67
N GLY A 406 -7.59 -20.96 -13.48
CA GLY A 406 -7.52 -22.38 -13.16
C GLY A 406 -6.15 -23.02 -13.42
N LEU A 407 -6.14 -24.23 -13.98
CA LEU A 407 -4.90 -24.99 -14.20
C LEU A 407 -4.07 -24.48 -15.39
N ILE A 408 -4.70 -23.78 -16.34
CA ILE A 408 -3.96 -23.09 -17.41
C ILE A 408 -3.18 -21.91 -16.84
N HIS A 409 -3.80 -21.13 -15.95
CA HIS A 409 -3.13 -20.05 -15.21
C HIS A 409 -1.97 -20.57 -14.37
N ALA A 410 -2.17 -21.66 -13.63
CA ALA A 410 -1.10 -22.29 -12.86
C ALA A 410 0.07 -22.75 -13.74
N LYS A 411 -0.21 -23.32 -14.92
CA LYS A 411 0.82 -23.71 -15.87
C LYS A 411 1.58 -22.51 -16.45
N TRP A 412 0.86 -21.48 -16.87
CA TRP A 412 1.49 -20.26 -17.38
C TRP A 412 2.35 -19.57 -16.32
N ALA A 413 1.91 -19.60 -15.05
CA ALA A 413 2.68 -19.13 -13.91
C ALA A 413 4.01 -19.90 -13.74
N GLU A 414 3.96 -21.24 -13.81
CA GLU A 414 5.14 -22.12 -13.75
C GLU A 414 6.17 -21.76 -14.83
N LEU A 415 5.69 -21.41 -16.03
CA LEU A 415 6.53 -21.03 -17.18
C LEU A 415 7.10 -19.61 -17.09
N GLY A 416 6.70 -18.81 -16.11
CA GLY A 416 7.17 -17.44 -15.93
C GLY A 416 6.26 -16.37 -16.55
N TRP A 417 4.96 -16.62 -16.65
CA TRP A 417 3.94 -15.64 -17.05
C TRP A 417 4.23 -15.02 -18.43
N GLU A 418 4.03 -13.72 -18.59
CA GLU A 418 4.27 -12.98 -19.84
C GLU A 418 5.74 -12.94 -20.25
N THR A 419 6.66 -13.19 -19.31
CA THR A 419 8.10 -13.29 -19.61
C THR A 419 8.49 -14.66 -20.18
N SER A 420 7.57 -15.63 -20.14
CA SER A 420 7.76 -16.93 -20.78
C SER A 420 7.82 -16.81 -22.30
N TYR A 421 8.27 -17.88 -22.96
CA TYR A 421 8.27 -17.98 -24.42
C TYR A 421 6.87 -17.94 -25.05
N LEU A 422 5.79 -18.11 -24.27
CA LEU A 422 4.41 -17.97 -24.76
C LEU A 422 4.01 -16.50 -24.97
N GLY A 423 4.53 -15.58 -24.16
CA GLY A 423 4.12 -14.17 -24.15
C GLY A 423 2.75 -13.94 -23.53
N TYR A 424 2.02 -12.95 -24.03
CA TYR A 424 0.71 -12.55 -23.50
C TYR A 424 -0.44 -13.45 -24.00
N PRO A 425 -1.52 -13.60 -23.22
CA PRO A 425 -2.75 -14.22 -23.70
C PRO A 425 -3.39 -13.39 -24.81
N VAL A 426 -3.86 -14.06 -25.86
CA VAL A 426 -4.63 -13.46 -26.98
C VAL A 426 -6.10 -13.90 -26.98
N SER A 427 -6.46 -14.90 -26.17
CA SER A 427 -7.84 -15.31 -25.89
C SER A 427 -8.10 -15.37 -24.38
N ASP A 428 -9.38 -15.25 -24.02
CA ASP A 428 -9.88 -15.72 -22.73
C ASP A 428 -9.83 -17.25 -22.69
N GLU A 429 -10.05 -17.86 -21.52
CA GLU A 429 -10.11 -19.31 -21.39
C GLU A 429 -11.41 -19.83 -22.02
N GLN A 430 -11.27 -20.73 -22.99
CA GLN A 430 -12.38 -21.28 -23.73
C GLN A 430 -12.53 -22.78 -23.47
N VAL A 431 -13.76 -23.27 -23.53
CA VAL A 431 -14.04 -24.71 -23.61
C VAL A 431 -13.64 -25.17 -25.02
N THR A 432 -12.98 -26.32 -25.12
CA THR A 432 -12.67 -26.92 -26.41
C THR A 432 -13.95 -27.32 -27.16
N PRO A 433 -13.96 -27.32 -28.50
CA PRO A 433 -15.14 -27.69 -29.30
C PRO A 433 -15.76 -29.06 -28.97
N ASP A 434 -14.95 -30.02 -28.50
CA ASP A 434 -15.42 -31.35 -28.07
C ASP A 434 -16.06 -31.36 -26.66
N GLY A 435 -15.99 -30.25 -25.92
CA GLY A 435 -16.52 -30.12 -24.56
C GLY A 435 -15.68 -30.81 -23.46
N VAL A 436 -14.52 -31.37 -23.78
CA VAL A 436 -13.72 -32.19 -22.85
C VAL A 436 -12.71 -31.34 -22.07
N GLY A 437 -12.08 -30.40 -22.75
CA GLY A 437 -10.96 -29.62 -22.25
C GLY A 437 -11.22 -28.12 -22.22
N ARG A 438 -10.17 -27.40 -21.85
CA ARG A 438 -10.13 -25.94 -21.85
C ARG A 438 -8.81 -25.47 -22.45
N TYR A 439 -8.77 -24.27 -22.99
CA TYR A 439 -7.54 -23.71 -23.56
C TYR A 439 -7.48 -22.18 -23.48
N ASN A 440 -6.26 -21.66 -23.46
CA ASN A 440 -5.95 -20.28 -23.82
C ASN A 440 -4.96 -20.28 -24.98
N HIS A 441 -5.14 -19.35 -25.91
CA HIS A 441 -4.13 -18.98 -26.89
C HIS A 441 -3.27 -17.85 -26.36
N PHE A 442 -1.97 -17.93 -26.64
CA PHE A 442 -0.96 -16.93 -26.33
C PHE A 442 -0.30 -16.45 -27.62
N GLU A 443 0.44 -15.34 -27.57
CA GLU A 443 1.10 -14.75 -28.73
C GLU A 443 1.92 -15.77 -29.55
N ARG A 444 2.58 -16.72 -28.88
CA ARG A 444 3.51 -17.67 -29.50
C ARG A 444 3.16 -19.14 -29.27
N GLY A 445 1.95 -19.44 -28.81
CA GLY A 445 1.56 -20.81 -28.51
C GLY A 445 0.17 -20.95 -27.92
N SER A 446 -0.10 -22.09 -27.31
CA SER A 446 -1.36 -22.36 -26.62
C SER A 446 -1.12 -23.30 -25.45
N ILE A 447 -1.91 -23.14 -24.39
CA ILE A 447 -1.96 -24.11 -23.29
C ILE A 447 -3.33 -24.77 -23.33
N TYR A 448 -3.34 -26.11 -23.31
CA TYR A 448 -4.55 -26.92 -23.26
C TYR A 448 -4.58 -27.72 -21.97
N PHE A 449 -5.76 -27.86 -21.38
CA PHE A 449 -6.00 -28.61 -20.17
C PHE A 449 -7.14 -29.62 -20.37
N THR A 450 -6.94 -30.84 -19.89
CA THR A 450 -8.03 -31.78 -19.57
C THR A 450 -7.78 -32.42 -18.20
N PRO A 451 -8.82 -32.93 -17.52
CA PRO A 451 -8.63 -33.68 -16.28
C PRO A 451 -7.73 -34.93 -16.43
N ALA A 452 -7.68 -35.53 -17.63
CA ALA A 452 -6.91 -36.73 -17.89
C ALA A 452 -5.42 -36.46 -18.17
N THR A 453 -5.12 -35.33 -18.81
CA THR A 453 -3.76 -35.01 -19.27
C THR A 453 -3.06 -33.98 -18.40
N GLY A 454 -3.80 -33.12 -17.69
CA GLY A 454 -3.22 -31.91 -17.11
C GLY A 454 -3.05 -30.80 -18.14
N ALA A 455 -2.44 -29.69 -17.72
CA ALA A 455 -2.23 -28.51 -18.54
C ALA A 455 -0.85 -28.55 -19.23
N HIS A 456 -0.84 -28.50 -20.56
CA HIS A 456 0.36 -28.59 -21.39
C HIS A 456 0.36 -27.55 -22.48
N GLU A 457 1.53 -26.96 -22.72
CA GLU A 457 1.71 -26.04 -23.84
C GLU A 457 2.18 -26.72 -25.12
N VAL A 458 1.77 -26.12 -26.24
CA VAL A 458 2.24 -26.46 -27.58
C VAL A 458 2.65 -25.15 -28.25
N ILE A 459 3.90 -25.06 -28.73
CA ILE A 459 4.49 -23.82 -29.24
C ILE A 459 5.16 -24.00 -30.61
N GLY A 460 5.57 -22.89 -31.23
CA GLY A 460 6.41 -22.87 -32.43
C GLY A 460 5.89 -23.73 -33.60
N ASP A 461 6.82 -24.38 -34.30
CA ASP A 461 6.53 -25.21 -35.48
C ASP A 461 5.71 -26.46 -35.12
N ILE A 462 5.87 -26.98 -33.91
CA ILE A 462 5.08 -28.12 -33.43
C ILE A 462 3.61 -27.71 -33.29
N ASN A 463 3.33 -26.54 -32.71
CA ASN A 463 1.98 -25.99 -32.64
C ASN A 463 1.41 -25.73 -34.04
N ALA A 464 2.17 -25.11 -34.93
CA ALA A 464 1.74 -24.88 -36.31
C ALA A 464 1.34 -26.19 -37.02
N LYS A 465 2.12 -27.25 -36.81
CA LYS A 465 1.82 -28.58 -37.34
C LYS A 465 0.58 -29.20 -36.70
N TRP A 466 0.44 -29.14 -35.37
CA TRP A 466 -0.73 -29.66 -34.66
C TRP A 466 -2.03 -28.93 -35.07
N ILE A 467 -1.95 -27.61 -35.31
CA ILE A 467 -3.03 -26.81 -35.88
C ILE A 467 -3.48 -27.36 -37.24
N ALA A 468 -2.52 -27.61 -38.14
CA ALA A 468 -2.80 -28.15 -39.46
C ALA A 468 -3.41 -29.56 -39.42
N LEU A 469 -3.19 -30.30 -38.32
CA LEU A 469 -3.75 -31.63 -38.08
C LEU A 469 -5.12 -31.60 -37.36
N GLY A 470 -5.69 -30.42 -37.11
CA GLY A 470 -7.01 -30.26 -36.49
C GLY A 470 -7.00 -30.12 -34.97
N ARG A 471 -5.84 -29.86 -34.36
CA ARG A 471 -5.67 -29.67 -32.90
C ARG A 471 -6.25 -30.85 -32.09
N GLU A 472 -6.94 -30.57 -30.99
CA GLU A 472 -7.48 -31.55 -30.05
C GLU A 472 -8.58 -32.43 -30.65
N ALA A 473 -9.37 -31.90 -31.60
CA ALA A 473 -10.37 -32.67 -32.34
C ALA A 473 -9.76 -33.50 -33.49
N GLY A 474 -8.47 -33.28 -33.76
CA GLY A 474 -7.74 -33.85 -34.88
C GLY A 474 -7.10 -35.21 -34.59
N LEU A 475 -6.23 -35.62 -35.51
CA LEU A 475 -5.58 -36.93 -35.52
C LEU A 475 -4.88 -37.28 -34.20
N LEU A 476 -4.22 -36.31 -33.57
CA LEU A 476 -3.32 -36.56 -32.46
C LEU A 476 -3.99 -36.44 -31.08
N GLY A 477 -5.13 -35.75 -30.98
CA GLY A 477 -5.79 -35.46 -29.71
C GLY A 477 -5.05 -34.41 -28.87
N TYR A 478 -5.28 -34.46 -27.55
CA TYR A 478 -4.68 -33.53 -26.59
C TYR A 478 -3.18 -33.79 -26.34
N PRO A 479 -2.40 -32.75 -26.00
CA PRO A 479 -1.02 -32.91 -25.57
C PRO A 479 -0.93 -33.66 -24.23
N LEU A 480 0.08 -34.52 -24.12
CA LEU A 480 0.47 -35.27 -22.91
C LEU A 480 1.75 -34.73 -22.27
N THR A 481 2.47 -33.88 -23.00
CA THR A 481 3.69 -33.23 -22.53
C THR A 481 3.71 -31.81 -23.04
N ASP A 482 4.45 -31.00 -22.32
CA ASP A 482 5.03 -29.75 -22.78
C ASP A 482 6.01 -29.99 -23.94
N GLU A 483 6.43 -28.92 -24.63
CA GLU A 483 7.46 -29.02 -25.66
C GLU A 483 8.84 -29.16 -25.01
N THR A 484 9.43 -30.35 -25.10
CA THR A 484 10.72 -30.64 -24.49
C THR A 484 11.80 -30.96 -25.53
N LYS A 485 13.07 -30.83 -25.14
CA LYS A 485 14.20 -31.25 -25.98
C LYS A 485 14.19 -32.76 -26.11
N THR A 486 14.53 -33.27 -27.29
CA THR A 486 14.80 -34.70 -27.43
C THR A 486 16.01 -35.11 -26.59
N PRO A 487 16.03 -36.35 -26.07
CA PRO A 487 17.14 -36.86 -25.30
C PRO A 487 18.53 -36.72 -25.93
N ASP A 488 18.65 -36.77 -27.26
CA ASP A 488 19.93 -36.55 -27.98
C ASP A 488 20.35 -35.06 -28.08
N GLY A 489 19.48 -34.13 -27.68
CA GLY A 489 19.71 -32.69 -27.69
C GLY A 489 19.57 -32.00 -29.05
N VAL A 490 19.19 -32.72 -30.12
CA VAL A 490 19.15 -32.17 -31.50
C VAL A 490 17.81 -31.53 -31.83
N GLY A 491 16.72 -32.14 -31.37
CA GLY A 491 15.35 -31.77 -31.72
C GLY A 491 14.51 -31.40 -30.51
N ARG A 492 13.22 -31.20 -30.78
CA ARG A 492 12.18 -30.94 -29.80
C ARG A 492 10.95 -31.78 -30.11
N PHE A 493 10.11 -32.07 -29.13
CA PHE A 493 8.89 -32.83 -29.35
C PHE A 493 7.79 -32.52 -28.34
N ASN A 494 6.55 -32.82 -28.75
CA ASN A 494 5.42 -33.04 -27.86
C ASN A 494 4.88 -34.45 -28.10
N HIS A 495 4.50 -35.15 -27.03
CA HIS A 495 3.62 -36.31 -27.11
C HIS A 495 2.16 -35.87 -27.01
N PHE A 496 1.30 -36.55 -27.76
CA PHE A 496 -0.15 -36.37 -27.77
C PHE A 496 -0.81 -37.73 -27.52
N GLN A 497 -2.10 -37.73 -27.21
CA GLN A 497 -2.87 -38.95 -26.91
C GLN A 497 -2.70 -40.05 -27.96
N ASN A 498 -2.74 -39.69 -29.24
CA ASN A 498 -2.74 -40.64 -30.35
C ASN A 498 -1.46 -40.60 -31.19
N GLY A 499 -0.46 -39.80 -30.80
CA GLY A 499 0.73 -39.63 -31.62
C GLY A 499 1.79 -38.72 -31.02
N SER A 500 2.74 -38.29 -31.83
CA SER A 500 3.80 -37.35 -31.43
C SER A 500 4.21 -36.49 -32.59
N ILE A 501 4.64 -35.28 -32.30
CA ILE A 501 5.26 -34.41 -33.29
C ILE A 501 6.70 -34.17 -32.85
N TYR A 502 7.64 -34.46 -33.73
CA TYR A 502 9.05 -34.20 -33.54
C TYR A 502 9.50 -33.12 -34.52
N TRP A 503 10.36 -32.23 -34.05
CA TRP A 503 10.94 -31.15 -34.83
C TRP A 503 12.46 -31.18 -34.74
N THR A 504 13.12 -30.93 -35.86
CA THR A 504 14.54 -30.57 -35.93
C THR A 504 14.74 -29.43 -36.93
N PRO A 505 15.87 -28.70 -36.89
CA PRO A 505 16.17 -27.69 -37.90
C PRO A 505 16.24 -28.23 -39.34
N THR A 506 16.53 -29.53 -39.53
CA THR A 506 16.69 -30.13 -40.86
C THR A 506 15.41 -30.75 -41.41
N THR A 507 14.56 -31.29 -40.54
CA THR A 507 13.32 -32.00 -40.94
C THR A 507 12.08 -31.13 -40.80
N GLY A 508 12.12 -30.08 -39.99
CA GLY A 508 10.90 -29.39 -39.52
C GLY A 508 10.04 -30.30 -38.64
N ALA A 509 8.83 -29.84 -38.32
CA ALA A 509 7.86 -30.58 -37.51
C ALA A 509 7.18 -31.67 -38.34
N ARG A 510 7.24 -32.92 -37.86
CA ARG A 510 6.66 -34.12 -38.48
C ARG A 510 5.91 -34.94 -37.45
N GLU A 511 4.70 -35.37 -37.79
CA GLU A 511 3.96 -36.26 -36.90
C GLU A 511 4.30 -37.73 -37.16
N VAL A 512 4.23 -38.53 -36.10
CA VAL A 512 4.28 -39.99 -36.15
C VAL A 512 3.19 -40.49 -35.22
N HIS A 513 2.33 -41.41 -35.68
CA HIS A 513 1.17 -41.87 -34.91
C HIS A 513 0.96 -43.38 -35.02
N GLY A 514 0.01 -43.89 -34.23
CA GLY A 514 -0.47 -45.27 -34.32
C GLY A 514 0.63 -46.35 -34.22
N PRO A 515 0.48 -47.47 -34.94
CA PRO A 515 1.45 -48.58 -34.91
C PRO A 515 2.86 -48.19 -35.33
N ILE A 516 3.02 -47.25 -36.28
CA ILE A 516 4.34 -46.79 -36.74
C ILE A 516 5.08 -46.11 -35.59
N ARG A 517 4.40 -45.21 -34.86
CA ARG A 517 4.97 -44.59 -33.65
C ARG A 517 5.35 -45.63 -32.61
N ALA A 518 4.46 -46.58 -32.31
CA ALA A 518 4.73 -47.63 -31.33
C ALA A 518 5.94 -48.50 -31.74
N LYS A 519 6.11 -48.77 -33.04
CA LYS A 519 7.29 -49.46 -33.53
C LYS A 519 8.55 -48.62 -33.37
N TRP A 520 8.52 -47.34 -33.73
CA TRP A 520 9.66 -46.43 -33.59
C TRP A 520 10.07 -46.25 -32.12
N GLU A 521 9.10 -46.12 -31.22
CA GLU A 521 9.29 -46.16 -29.77
C GLU A 521 10.04 -47.41 -29.32
N SER A 522 9.61 -48.60 -29.75
CA SER A 522 10.29 -49.86 -29.39
C SER A 522 11.72 -49.96 -29.91
N LEU A 523 12.10 -49.14 -30.88
CA LEU A 523 13.46 -49.07 -31.44
C LEU A 523 14.33 -48.02 -30.74
N GLY A 524 13.78 -47.23 -29.81
CA GLY A 524 14.50 -46.17 -29.11
C GLY A 524 14.34 -44.78 -29.73
N TRP A 525 13.23 -44.51 -30.41
CA TRP A 525 12.86 -43.17 -30.90
C TRP A 525 13.93 -42.54 -31.81
N GLU A 526 14.22 -41.25 -31.65
CA GLU A 526 15.20 -40.50 -32.44
C GLU A 526 16.63 -41.00 -32.26
N ARG A 527 16.92 -41.71 -31.17
CA ARG A 527 18.22 -42.37 -30.92
C ARG A 527 18.35 -43.73 -31.62
N SER A 528 17.26 -44.24 -32.20
CA SER A 528 17.30 -45.48 -32.97
C SER A 528 18.17 -45.34 -34.23
N ALA A 529 18.44 -46.48 -34.87
CA ALA A 529 19.15 -46.49 -36.16
C ALA A 529 18.42 -45.70 -37.26
N LEU A 530 17.12 -45.43 -37.12
CA LEU A 530 16.30 -44.69 -38.09
C LEU A 530 16.50 -43.16 -38.00
N GLY A 531 16.79 -42.63 -36.81
CA GLY A 531 16.84 -41.18 -36.56
C GLY A 531 15.46 -40.53 -36.50
N TYR A 532 15.38 -39.26 -36.90
CA TYR A 532 14.15 -38.46 -36.90
C TYR A 532 13.22 -38.73 -38.09
N PRO A 533 11.90 -38.51 -37.94
CA PRO A 533 10.98 -38.50 -39.07
C PRO A 533 11.31 -37.35 -40.05
N VAL A 534 11.26 -37.66 -41.34
CA VAL A 534 11.48 -36.73 -42.47
C VAL A 534 10.17 -36.40 -43.16
N THR A 535 9.23 -37.35 -43.16
CA THR A 535 7.86 -37.14 -43.64
C THR A 535 6.86 -37.38 -42.53
N ASP A 536 5.72 -36.75 -42.71
CA ASP A 536 4.44 -37.16 -42.13
C ASP A 536 4.10 -38.58 -42.59
N GLU A 537 3.14 -39.23 -41.95
CA GLU A 537 2.69 -40.55 -42.38
C GLU A 537 1.85 -40.43 -43.67
N TYR A 538 2.21 -41.16 -44.72
CA TYR A 538 1.54 -41.10 -46.02
C TYR A 538 1.06 -42.48 -46.49
N ALA A 539 0.05 -42.48 -47.38
CA ALA A 539 -0.53 -43.70 -47.90
C ALA A 539 0.41 -44.39 -48.91
N VAL A 540 0.51 -45.71 -48.80
CA VAL A 540 1.20 -46.59 -49.75
C VAL A 540 0.30 -47.77 -50.10
N THR A 541 0.62 -48.53 -51.14
CA THR A 541 -0.13 -49.74 -51.50
C THR A 541 -0.15 -50.71 -50.32
N GLY A 542 -1.34 -51.04 -49.81
CA GLY A 542 -1.52 -51.98 -48.71
C GLY A 542 -1.32 -51.39 -47.30
N GLY A 543 -1.09 -50.08 -47.17
CA GLY A 543 -1.10 -49.43 -45.86
C GLY A 543 -0.50 -48.02 -45.83
N ARG A 544 0.38 -47.75 -44.86
CA ARG A 544 0.92 -46.41 -44.59
C ARG A 544 2.41 -46.45 -44.31
N GLU A 545 3.15 -45.42 -44.65
CA GLU A 545 4.60 -45.34 -44.46
C GLU A 545 5.00 -43.99 -43.86
N SER A 546 6.02 -43.99 -43.00
CA SER A 546 6.75 -42.79 -42.59
C SER A 546 8.22 -42.96 -42.95
N GLU A 547 8.80 -41.94 -43.58
CA GLU A 547 10.23 -41.88 -43.85
C GLU A 547 10.96 -41.26 -42.66
N PHE A 548 12.09 -41.86 -42.31
CA PHE A 548 13.05 -41.40 -41.32
C PHE A 548 14.38 -41.06 -41.99
N GLN A 549 15.25 -40.36 -41.28
CA GLN A 549 16.56 -39.93 -41.80
C GLN A 549 17.34 -41.09 -42.44
N LYS A 550 17.30 -42.27 -41.84
CA LYS A 550 18.09 -43.45 -42.25
C LYS A 550 17.25 -44.67 -42.65
N GLY A 551 15.94 -44.53 -42.82
CA GLY A 551 15.09 -45.65 -43.20
C GLY A 551 13.61 -45.31 -43.30
N PHE A 552 12.76 -46.32 -43.32
CA PHE A 552 11.32 -46.24 -43.47
C PHE A 552 10.64 -47.21 -42.48
N LEU A 553 9.48 -46.82 -41.98
CA LEU A 553 8.57 -47.71 -41.29
C LEU A 553 7.27 -47.82 -42.09
N THR A 554 6.90 -49.04 -42.48
CA THR A 554 5.70 -49.30 -43.29
C THR A 554 4.71 -50.15 -42.49
N LEU A 555 3.54 -49.61 -42.21
CA LEU A 555 2.38 -50.31 -41.67
C LEU A 555 1.63 -51.01 -42.80
N ASN A 556 1.42 -52.32 -42.68
CA ASN A 556 0.42 -53.04 -43.44
C ASN A 556 -0.92 -52.98 -42.70
N THR A 557 -1.94 -52.37 -43.30
CA THR A 557 -3.24 -52.16 -42.63
C THR A 557 -4.10 -53.41 -42.57
N ALA A 558 -3.81 -54.44 -43.38
CA ALA A 558 -4.53 -55.72 -43.33
C ALA A 558 -4.05 -56.60 -42.18
N THR A 559 -2.75 -56.59 -41.87
CA THR A 559 -2.14 -57.40 -40.81
C THR A 559 -1.83 -56.62 -39.54
N ASN A 560 -1.93 -55.29 -39.58
CA ASN A 560 -1.51 -54.37 -38.53
C ASN A 560 -0.03 -54.56 -38.10
N THR A 561 0.82 -54.96 -39.04
CA THR A 561 2.25 -55.19 -38.79
C THR A 561 3.09 -54.05 -39.36
N VAL A 562 4.10 -53.61 -38.61
CA VAL A 562 5.04 -52.57 -39.05
C VAL A 562 6.38 -53.19 -39.40
N THR A 563 6.85 -52.93 -40.62
CA THR A 563 8.15 -53.39 -41.13
C THR A 563 9.15 -52.24 -41.15
N VAL A 564 10.44 -52.56 -40.98
CA VAL A 564 11.55 -51.60 -40.95
C VAL A 564 12.39 -51.82 -42.20
N ARG A 565 12.68 -50.75 -42.95
CA ARG A 565 13.57 -50.78 -44.13
C ARG A 565 14.63 -49.69 -44.02
N MET A 566 15.90 -50.05 -43.99
CA MET A 566 17.01 -49.08 -43.93
C MET A 566 17.32 -48.49 -45.31
N LYS A 567 17.88 -47.27 -45.33
CA LYS A 567 18.38 -46.60 -46.54
C LYS A 567 19.77 -47.07 -46.96
#